data_AF-A0A0B5F766-F1
#
_entry.id   AF-A0A0B5F766-F1
#
_cell.length_a   1.000
_cell.length_b   1.000
_cell.length_c   1.000
_cell.angle_alpha   90.00
_cell.angle_beta   90.00
_cell.angle_gamma   90.00
#
_symmetry.space_group_name_H-M   'P 1'
#
loop_
_entity.id
_entity.type
_entity.pdbx_description
1 polymer ?
#
loop_
_entity_poly.entity_id
_entity_poly.type
_entity_poly.pdbx_seq_one_letter_code
_entity_poly.pdbx_strand_id
1 'polypeptide(L)'
;MQSRWVYQLGVLRDALDRLEELHERWLATQDALPATATPGTADFDDALAEHHAESWSYLDDWATHGSALRDINCVARQARSLPSLLAPLPVRRATART
;
A
#
# COMPACT_ATOMS: atom_id res chain seq x y z
N MET A 1 -7.36 11.58 -11.83
CA MET A 1 -6.16 11.28 -11.02
C MET A 1 -6.54 10.94 -9.58
N GLN A 2 -7.14 11.85 -8.81
CA GLN A 2 -7.51 11.59 -7.40
C GLN A 2 -8.44 10.38 -7.20
N SER A 3 -9.49 10.22 -8.01
CA SER A 3 -10.43 9.09 -7.87
C SER A 3 -9.79 7.71 -8.09
N ARG A 4 -8.76 7.64 -8.95
CA ARG A 4 -7.98 6.41 -9.19
C ARG A 4 -7.13 6.05 -7.98
N TRP A 5 -6.49 7.03 -7.35
CA TRP A 5 -5.69 6.82 -6.15
C TRP A 5 -6.53 6.35 -4.96
N VAL A 6 -7.73 6.90 -4.78
CA VAL A 6 -8.64 6.44 -3.72
C VAL A 6 -8.97 4.95 -3.90
N TYR A 7 -9.30 4.52 -5.12
CA TYR A 7 -9.54 3.11 -5.42
C TYR A 7 -8.29 2.25 -5.15
N GLN A 8 -7.13 2.64 -5.68
CA GLN A 8 -5.89 1.88 -5.51
C GLN A 8 -5.49 1.75 -4.03
N LEU A 9 -5.64 2.82 -3.24
CA LEU A 9 -5.40 2.76 -1.79
C LEU A 9 -6.39 1.85 -1.07
N GLY A 10 -7.66 1.84 -1.50
CA GLY A 10 -8.67 0.91 -0.99
C GLY A 10 -8.27 -0.55 -1.22
N VAL A 11 -7.91 -0.89 -2.46
CA VAL A 11 -7.46 -2.25 -2.82
C VAL A 11 -6.22 -2.64 -2.02
N LEU A 12 -5.21 -1.77 -1.91
CA LEU A 12 -3.99 -2.07 -1.16
C LEU A 12 -4.27 -2.32 0.33
N ARG A 13 -5.15 -1.53 0.96
CA ARG A 13 -5.55 -1.73 2.35
C ARG A 13 -6.28 -3.07 2.50
N ASP A 14 -7.30 -3.29 1.68
CA ASP A 14 -8.14 -4.49 1.79
C ASP A 14 -7.30 -5.76 1.54
N ALA A 15 -6.35 -5.73 0.59
CA ALA A 15 -5.41 -6.81 0.36
C ALA A 15 -4.46 -7.05 1.55
N LEU A 16 -4.02 -5.99 2.24
CA LEU A 16 -3.18 -6.12 3.43
C LEU A 16 -3.95 -6.74 4.60
N ASP A 17 -5.17 -6.29 4.84
CA ASP A 17 -6.04 -6.83 5.89
C ASP A 17 -6.28 -8.33 5.64
N ARG A 18 -6.51 -8.74 4.38
CA ARG A 18 -6.67 -10.16 4.01
C ARG A 18 -5.40 -10.98 4.18
N LEU A 19 -4.23 -10.42 3.87
CA LEU A 19 -2.95 -11.09 4.08
C LEU A 19 -2.65 -11.27 5.58
N GLU A 20 -3.02 -10.33 6.42
CA GLU A 20 -2.91 -10.45 7.88
C GLU A 20 -3.84 -11.55 8.41
N GLU A 21 -5.11 -11.58 8.00
CA GLU A 21 -6.05 -12.65 8.34
C GLU A 21 -5.53 -14.03 7.90
N LEU A 22 -4.96 -14.12 6.70
CA LEU A 22 -4.34 -15.32 6.16
C LEU A 22 -3.14 -15.77 6.98
N HIS A 23 -2.33 -14.83 7.46
CA HIS A 23 -1.16 -15.12 8.29
C HIS A 23 -1.59 -15.72 9.64
N GLU A 24 -2.59 -15.12 10.30
CA GLU A 24 -3.11 -15.64 11.57
C GLU A 24 -3.71 -17.05 11.39
N ARG A 25 -4.44 -17.27 10.28
CA ARG A 25 -4.93 -18.61 9.94
C ARG A 25 -3.80 -19.60 9.72
N TRP A 26 -2.74 -19.19 9.03
CA TRP A 26 -1.58 -20.03 8.80
C TRP A 26 -0.89 -20.45 10.11
N LEU A 27 -0.73 -19.52 11.06
CA LEU A 27 -0.18 -19.85 12.39
C LEU A 27 -1.05 -20.87 13.12
N ALA A 28 -2.38 -20.71 13.08
CA ALA A 28 -3.31 -21.67 13.66
C ALA A 28 -3.27 -23.04 12.95
N THR A 29 -3.14 -23.05 11.62
CA THR A 29 -2.96 -24.27 10.85
C THR A 29 -1.68 -24.98 11.23
N GLN A 30 -0.56 -24.26 11.35
CA GLN A 30 0.71 -24.84 11.79
C GLN A 30 0.64 -25.46 13.19
N ASP A 31 -0.02 -24.79 14.15
CA ASP A 31 -0.18 -25.31 15.52
C ASP A 31 -1.03 -26.59 15.56
N ALA A 32 -1.98 -26.72 14.62
CA ALA A 32 -2.84 -27.89 14.49
C ALA A 32 -2.20 -29.06 13.72
N LEU A 33 -1.05 -28.85 13.06
CA LEU A 33 -0.40 -29.91 12.30
C LEU A 33 0.16 -31.01 13.22
N PRO A 34 0.25 -32.27 12.74
CA PRO A 34 0.93 -33.33 13.47
C PRO A 34 2.38 -32.94 13.81
N ALA A 35 2.89 -33.38 14.95
CA ALA A 35 4.29 -33.10 15.35
C ALA A 35 5.34 -33.63 14.36
N THR A 36 4.96 -34.56 13.47
CA THR A 36 5.80 -35.10 12.39
C THR A 36 5.72 -34.30 11.10
N ALA A 37 4.79 -33.36 10.97
CA ALA A 37 4.61 -32.54 9.79
C ALA A 37 5.65 -31.42 9.80
N THR A 38 6.77 -31.67 9.12
CA THR A 38 7.87 -30.71 8.93
C THR A 38 7.97 -30.33 7.45
N PRO A 39 8.68 -29.26 7.08
CA PRO A 39 8.96 -28.96 5.68
C PRO A 39 9.47 -30.19 4.91
N GLY A 40 8.91 -30.46 3.73
CA GLY A 40 9.19 -31.66 2.93
C GLY A 40 8.29 -32.86 3.24
N THR A 41 7.37 -32.74 4.21
CA THR A 41 6.30 -33.72 4.43
C THR A 41 5.03 -33.25 3.73
N ALA A 42 4.23 -34.21 3.23
CA ALA A 42 3.00 -33.89 2.51
C ALA A 42 2.04 -33.02 3.35
N ASP A 43 1.80 -33.38 4.61
CA ASP A 43 0.90 -32.62 5.49
C ASP A 43 1.31 -31.15 5.66
N PHE A 44 2.61 -30.86 5.74
CA PHE A 44 3.10 -29.49 5.84
C PHE A 44 3.09 -28.77 4.48
N ASP A 45 3.59 -29.43 3.43
CA ASP A 45 3.75 -28.83 2.11
C ASP A 45 2.40 -28.54 1.44
N ASP A 46 1.40 -29.42 1.64
CA ASP A 46 0.04 -29.21 1.14
C ASP A 46 -0.64 -28.03 1.84
N ALA A 47 -0.52 -27.95 3.17
CA ALA A 47 -1.04 -26.83 3.95
C ALA A 47 -0.37 -25.49 3.55
N LEU A 48 0.94 -25.51 3.30
CA LEU A 48 1.67 -24.35 2.81
C LEU A 48 1.23 -23.96 1.38
N ALA A 49 1.00 -24.93 0.51
CA ALA A 49 0.53 -24.70 -0.85
C ALA A 49 -0.85 -24.03 -0.86
N GLU A 50 -1.79 -24.48 -0.02
CA GLU A 50 -3.10 -23.86 0.18
C GLU A 50 -2.95 -22.40 0.64
N HIS A 51 -2.15 -22.16 1.69
CA HIS A 51 -1.90 -20.81 2.20
C HIS A 51 -1.32 -19.87 1.12
N HIS A 52 -0.37 -20.35 0.32
CA HIS A 52 0.20 -19.59 -0.78
C HIS A 52 -0.81 -19.33 -1.90
N ALA A 53 -1.62 -20.33 -2.25
CA ALA A 53 -2.66 -20.18 -3.27
C ALA A 53 -3.68 -19.12 -2.88
N GLU A 54 -4.13 -19.12 -1.61
CA GLU A 54 -5.06 -18.11 -1.10
C GLU A 54 -4.42 -16.71 -0.99
N SER A 55 -3.12 -16.63 -0.67
CA SER A 55 -2.39 -15.36 -0.54
C SER A 55 -2.08 -14.71 -1.88
N TRP A 56 -2.00 -15.51 -2.95
CA TRP A 56 -1.45 -15.07 -4.24
C TRP A 56 -2.17 -13.85 -4.82
N SER A 57 -3.50 -13.84 -4.85
CA SER A 57 -4.26 -12.73 -5.45
C SER A 57 -4.01 -11.40 -4.73
N TYR A 58 -3.88 -11.42 -3.40
CA TYR A 58 -3.65 -10.21 -2.61
C TYR A 58 -2.22 -9.68 -2.77
N LEU A 59 -1.25 -10.59 -2.95
CA LEU A 59 0.12 -10.20 -3.31
C LEU A 59 0.18 -9.60 -4.72
N ASP A 60 -0.61 -10.12 -5.65
CA ASP A 60 -0.74 -9.57 -7.02
C ASP A 60 -1.40 -8.19 -7.01
N ASP A 61 -2.42 -7.97 -6.17
CA ASP A 61 -3.02 -6.65 -5.95
C ASP A 61 -1.98 -5.63 -5.46
N TRP A 62 -1.11 -6.04 -4.53
CA TRP A 62 0.01 -5.22 -4.04
C TRP A 62 1.03 -4.91 -5.14
N ALA A 63 1.40 -5.91 -5.94
CA ALA A 63 2.32 -5.73 -7.06
C ALA A 63 1.74 -4.78 -8.13
N THR A 64 0.44 -4.90 -8.40
CA THR A 64 -0.26 -4.14 -9.44
C THR A 64 -0.53 -2.69 -9.02
N HIS A 65 -0.87 -2.44 -7.75
CA HIS A 65 -1.31 -1.13 -7.30
C HIS A 65 -0.29 -0.36 -6.44
N GLY A 66 0.77 -1.01 -5.97
CA GLY A 66 1.76 -0.42 -5.05
C GLY A 66 2.47 0.83 -5.57
N SER A 67 2.57 1.00 -6.90
CA SER A 67 3.16 2.22 -7.49
C SER A 67 2.40 3.50 -7.12
N ALA A 68 1.10 3.38 -6.81
CA ALA A 68 0.25 4.51 -6.43
C ALA A 68 0.81 5.26 -5.20
N LEU A 69 1.41 4.55 -4.25
CA LEU A 69 2.03 5.16 -3.06
C LEU A 69 3.20 6.08 -3.44
N ARG A 70 4.00 5.66 -4.42
CA ARG A 70 5.14 6.46 -4.92
C ARG A 70 4.65 7.68 -5.68
N ASP A 71 3.63 7.52 -6.52
CA ASP A 71 3.03 8.61 -7.30
C ASP A 71 2.45 9.69 -6.39
N ILE A 72 1.67 9.28 -5.37
CA ILE A 72 1.10 10.19 -4.37
C ILE A 72 2.21 10.95 -3.63
N ASN A 73 3.25 10.25 -3.17
CA ASN A 73 4.36 10.89 -2.47
C ASN A 73 5.12 11.88 -3.38
N CYS A 74 5.33 11.53 -4.65
CA CYS A 74 5.97 12.39 -5.63
C CYS A 74 5.18 13.69 -5.82
N VAL A 75 3.86 13.59 -6.05
CA VAL A 75 2.99 14.75 -6.23
C VAL A 75 2.89 15.58 -4.96
N ALA A 76 2.79 14.95 -3.78
CA ALA A 76 2.77 15.66 -2.50
C ALA A 76 4.06 16.47 -2.26
N ARG A 77 5.23 15.91 -2.62
CA ARG A 77 6.51 16.63 -2.55
C ARG A 77 6.57 17.80 -3.52
N GLN A 78 6.13 17.61 -4.76
CA GLN A 78 6.07 18.69 -5.75
C GLN A 78 5.16 19.83 -5.28
N ALA A 79 3.97 19.50 -4.76
CA ALA A 79 3.04 20.48 -4.21
C ALA A 79 3.65 21.28 -3.05
N ARG A 80 4.44 20.65 -2.19
CA ARG A 80 5.17 21.32 -1.10
C ARG A 80 6.30 22.23 -1.60
N SER A 81 6.96 21.84 -2.69
CA SER A 81 8.07 22.59 -3.28
C SER A 81 7.64 23.75 -4.18
N LEU A 82 6.36 23.83 -4.58
CA LEU A 82 5.85 24.97 -5.33
C LEU A 82 5.90 26.23 -4.46
N PRO A 83 6.60 27.30 -4.88
CA PRO A 83 6.53 28.57 -4.20
C PRO A 83 5.07 29.03 -4.16
N SER A 84 4.62 29.44 -2.99
CA SER A 84 3.28 30.00 -2.82
C SER A 84 3.12 31.18 -3.77
N LEU A 85 2.32 31.02 -4.84
CA LEU A 85 1.93 32.11 -5.75
C LEU A 85 1.12 33.22 -5.04
N LEU A 86 0.87 33.06 -3.74
CA LEU A 86 0.20 34.00 -2.86
C LEU A 86 1.16 34.98 -2.15
N ALA A 87 2.45 34.99 -2.45
CA ALA A 87 3.30 36.09 -2.03
C ALA A 87 2.76 37.39 -2.69
N PRO A 88 2.23 38.36 -1.92
CA PRO A 88 1.70 39.57 -2.50
C PRO A 88 2.81 40.27 -3.27
N LEU A 89 2.56 40.57 -4.55
CA LEU A 89 3.46 41.39 -5.35
C LEU A 89 3.75 42.69 -4.57
N PRO A 90 5.02 43.12 -4.44
CA PRO A 90 5.32 44.37 -3.75
C PRO A 90 4.63 45.51 -4.52
N VAL A 91 3.59 46.08 -3.91
CA VAL A 91 2.91 47.27 -4.41
C VAL A 91 3.97 48.37 -4.49
N ARG A 92 4.40 48.72 -5.71
CA ARG A 92 5.20 49.93 -5.93
C ARG A 92 4.31 51.13 -5.57
N ARG A 93 4.52 51.70 -4.39
CA ARG A 93 3.94 53.00 -4.02
C ARG A 93 4.48 54.04 -5.00
N ALA A 94 3.63 54.53 -5.90
CA ALA A 94 3.90 55.74 -6.64
C ALA A 94 3.92 56.91 -5.64
N THR A 95 5.10 57.52 -5.47
CA THR A 95 5.28 58.73 -4.69
C THR A 95 4.67 59.90 -5.45
N ALA A 96 3.49 60.35 -5.02
CA ALA A 96 2.95 61.64 -5.45
C ALA A 96 3.70 62.76 -4.73
N ARG A 97 4.34 63.61 -5.53
CA ARG A 97 5.08 64.81 -5.11
C ARG A 97 4.10 65.99 -5.09
N THR A 98 3.99 66.68 -3.95
CA THR A 98 3.53 68.08 -3.87
C THR A 98 4.25 68.75 -2.71
#